data_AF-A0A5C4Y4M6-F1
#
_entry.id   AF-A0A5C4Y4M6-F1
#
_cell.length_a   1.000
_cell.length_b   1.000
_cell.length_c   1.000
_cell.angle_alpha   90.00
_cell.angle_beta   90.00
_cell.angle_gamma   90.00
#
_symmetry.space_group_name_H-M   'P 1'
#
loop_
_entity.id
_entity.type
_entity.pdbx_description
1 polymer ?
#
loop_
_entity_poly.entity_id
_entity_poly.type
_entity_poly.pdbx_seq_one_letter_code
_entity_poly.pdbx_strand_id
1 'polypeptide(L)'
;MTLKLNLGSYLEQHNITAYRLVKEVEGRVAPNTVYALARRPAQRIDLTTVGVLMKALEQLTGKKVEFAEMLEDKPSPLAHLQVADEAPVYDPSKAKKFQYSGRAVSIEGGPTVEQIIAEGRGRQLP
;
A
#
# COMPACT_ATOMS: atom_id res chain seq x y z
N MET A 1 -5.56 -4.07 6.23
CA MET A 1 -5.56 -5.13 5.19
C MET A 1 -5.72 -4.44 3.84
N THR A 2 -4.83 -4.68 2.88
CA THR A 2 -4.96 -4.09 1.54
C THR A 2 -5.19 -5.20 0.54
N LEU A 3 -6.38 -5.25 -0.04
CA LEU A 3 -6.74 -6.25 -1.04
C LEU A 3 -6.18 -5.86 -2.41
N LYS A 4 -5.73 -6.86 -3.17
CA LYS A 4 -5.32 -6.70 -4.58
C LYS A 4 -6.00 -7.75 -5.43
N LEU A 5 -6.37 -7.39 -6.65
CA LEU A 5 -6.81 -8.37 -7.63
C LEU A 5 -5.60 -9.06 -8.24
N ASN A 6 -5.52 -10.39 -8.17
CA ASN A 6 -4.55 -11.20 -8.88
C ASN A 6 -5.25 -12.15 -9.87
N LEU A 7 -5.48 -11.65 -11.09
CA LEU A 7 -6.01 -12.45 -12.19
C LEU A 7 -5.00 -13.52 -12.66
N GLY A 8 -3.69 -13.24 -12.56
CA GLY A 8 -2.65 -14.17 -12.97
C GLY A 8 -2.70 -15.49 -12.19
N SER A 9 -2.76 -15.40 -10.85
CA SER A 9 -2.84 -16.57 -9.98
C SER A 9 -4.09 -17.42 -10.29
N TYR A 10 -5.23 -16.76 -10.50
CA TYR A 10 -6.47 -17.46 -10.88
C TYR A 10 -6.31 -18.21 -12.21
N LEU A 11 -5.77 -17.55 -13.23
CA LEU A 11 -5.56 -18.17 -14.54
C LEU A 11 -4.62 -19.39 -14.47
N GLU A 12 -3.56 -19.31 -13.67
CA GLU A 12 -2.63 -20.42 -13.43
C GLU A 12 -3.33 -21.61 -12.74
N GLN A 13 -4.10 -21.36 -11.68
CA GLN A 13 -4.82 -22.40 -10.94
C GLN A 13 -5.84 -23.15 -11.81
N HIS A 14 -6.46 -22.45 -12.75
CA HIS A 14 -7.47 -23.01 -13.65
C HIS A 14 -6.91 -23.48 -15.00
N ASN A 15 -5.59 -23.43 -15.21
CA ASN A 15 -4.92 -23.79 -16.47
C ASN A 15 -5.46 -23.01 -17.69
N ILE A 16 -5.81 -21.74 -17.49
CA ILE A 16 -6.30 -20.84 -18.55
C ILE A 16 -5.16 -19.91 -18.96
N THR A 17 -4.87 -19.84 -20.26
CA THR A 17 -3.89 -18.88 -20.74
C THR A 17 -4.52 -17.49 -20.85
N ALA A 18 -3.74 -16.44 -20.57
CA ALA A 18 -4.19 -15.06 -20.76
C ALA A 18 -4.68 -14.81 -22.20
N TYR A 19 -4.06 -15.46 -23.18
CA TYR A 19 -4.49 -15.42 -24.58
C TYR A 19 -5.92 -15.96 -24.79
N ARG A 20 -6.27 -17.08 -24.14
CA ARG A 20 -7.64 -17.62 -24.21
C ARG A 20 -8.65 -16.64 -23.65
N LEU A 21 -8.34 -16.01 -22.51
CA LEU A 21 -9.21 -14.99 -21.94
C LEU A 21 -9.34 -13.78 -22.87
N VAL A 22 -8.25 -13.31 -23.49
CA VAL A 22 -8.28 -12.23 -24.49
C VAL A 22 -9.22 -12.57 -25.65
N LYS A 23 -9.18 -13.82 -26.12
CA LYS A 23 -10.07 -14.27 -27.19
C LYS A 23 -11.53 -14.29 -26.78
N GLU A 24 -11.82 -14.69 -25.55
CA GLU A 24 -13.19 -14.64 -25.04
C GLU A 24 -13.71 -13.20 -24.95
N VAL A 25 -12.88 -12.25 -24.50
CA VAL A 25 -13.29 -10.84 -24.28
C VAL A 25 -13.03 -9.92 -25.47
N GLU A 26 -12.73 -10.48 -26.65
CA GLU A 26 -12.42 -9.71 -27.86
C GLU A 26 -13.55 -8.73 -28.20
N GLY A 27 -13.18 -7.48 -28.50
CA GLY A 27 -14.13 -6.38 -28.74
C GLY A 27 -14.78 -5.77 -27.49
N ARG A 28 -14.58 -6.34 -26.30
CA ARG A 28 -15.13 -5.82 -25.02
C ARG A 28 -14.06 -5.25 -24.10
N VAL A 29 -12.88 -5.88 -24.07
CA VAL A 29 -11.73 -5.43 -23.26
C VAL A 29 -10.49 -5.39 -24.13
N ALA A 30 -9.68 -4.33 -24.00
CA ALA A 30 -8.43 -4.22 -24.71
C ALA A 30 -7.46 -5.36 -24.29
N PRO A 31 -6.80 -6.06 -25.23
CA PRO A 31 -5.88 -7.16 -24.90
C PRO A 31 -4.78 -6.76 -23.91
N ASN A 32 -4.25 -5.54 -24.04
CA ASN A 32 -3.25 -5.01 -23.13
C ASN A 32 -3.73 -4.95 -21.68
N THR A 33 -5.01 -4.65 -21.45
CA THR A 33 -5.59 -4.65 -20.10
C THR A 33 -5.58 -6.06 -19.51
N VAL A 34 -5.98 -7.06 -20.29
CA VAL A 34 -5.99 -8.46 -19.83
C VAL A 34 -4.56 -8.93 -19.51
N TYR A 35 -3.60 -8.67 -20.41
CA TYR A 35 -2.21 -9.04 -20.17
C TYR A 35 -1.59 -8.29 -18.98
N ALA A 36 -1.92 -7.01 -18.80
CA ALA A 36 -1.45 -6.24 -17.65
C ALA A 36 -1.97 -6.82 -16.33
N LEU A 37 -3.25 -7.19 -16.27
CA LEU A 37 -3.89 -7.80 -15.10
C LEU A 37 -3.38 -9.22 -14.82
N ALA A 38 -3.13 -10.00 -15.87
CA ALA A 38 -2.57 -11.35 -15.72
C ALA A 38 -1.11 -11.33 -15.25
N ARG A 39 -0.34 -10.30 -15.62
CA ARG A 39 1.09 -10.23 -15.27
C ARG A 39 1.36 -9.74 -13.86
N ARG A 40 0.54 -8.81 -13.35
CA ARG A 40 0.79 -8.17 -12.04
C ARG A 40 -0.52 -7.91 -11.30
N PRO A 41 -0.55 -8.14 -9.97
CA PRO A 41 -1.70 -7.76 -9.16
C PRO A 41 -1.96 -6.26 -9.25
N ALA A 42 -3.21 -5.89 -9.49
CA ALA A 42 -3.61 -4.50 -9.66
C ALA A 42 -4.38 -3.99 -8.44
N GLN A 43 -4.13 -2.72 -8.10
CA GLN A 43 -4.71 -2.06 -6.92
C GLN A 43 -5.86 -1.11 -7.27
N ARG A 44 -5.88 -0.58 -8.49
CA ARG A 44 -6.96 0.25 -9.02
C ARG A 44 -7.46 -0.40 -10.29
N ILE A 45 -8.72 -0.80 -10.27
CA ILE A 45 -9.36 -1.51 -11.36
C ILE A 45 -10.76 -0.96 -11.54
N ASP A 46 -11.16 -0.82 -12.79
CA ASP A 46 -12.53 -0.54 -13.17
C ASP A 46 -13.39 -1.79 -12.97
N LEU A 47 -14.45 -1.66 -12.15
CA LEU A 47 -15.39 -2.74 -11.84
C LEU A 47 -16.17 -3.21 -13.07
N THR A 48 -16.36 -2.33 -14.07
CA THR A 48 -17.02 -2.70 -15.33
C THR A 48 -16.18 -3.72 -16.08
N THR A 49 -14.88 -3.45 -16.19
CA THR A 49 -13.91 -4.38 -16.79
C THR A 49 -13.90 -5.71 -16.03
N VAL A 50 -13.89 -5.69 -14.68
CA VAL A 50 -13.96 -6.92 -13.87
C VAL A 50 -15.21 -7.73 -14.17
N GLY A 51 -16.38 -7.10 -14.25
CA GLY A 51 -17.62 -7.80 -14.55
C GLY A 51 -17.60 -8.52 -15.90
N VAL A 52 -16.97 -7.92 -16.91
CA VAL A 52 -16.78 -8.57 -18.22
C VAL A 52 -15.83 -9.74 -18.12
N LEU A 53 -14.70 -9.58 -17.41
CA LEU A 53 -13.72 -10.66 -17.22
C LEU A 53 -14.33 -11.83 -16.45
N MET A 54 -15.08 -11.58 -15.38
CA MET A 54 -15.74 -12.64 -14.59
C MET A 54 -16.69 -13.45 -15.45
N LYS A 55 -17.58 -12.80 -16.23
CA LYS A 55 -18.48 -13.51 -17.14
C LYS A 55 -17.74 -14.36 -18.17
N ALA A 56 -16.63 -13.85 -18.72
CA ALA A 56 -15.81 -14.61 -19.65
C ALA A 56 -15.13 -15.82 -18.98
N LEU A 57 -14.65 -15.67 -17.74
CA LEU A 57 -14.09 -16.77 -16.96
C LEU A 57 -15.15 -17.83 -16.63
N GLU A 58 -16.39 -17.42 -16.32
CA GLU A 58 -17.51 -18.36 -16.12
C GLU A 58 -17.79 -19.17 -17.39
N GLN A 59 -17.77 -18.53 -18.55
CA GLN A 59 -17.94 -19.18 -19.86
C GLN A 59 -16.81 -20.17 -20.15
N LEU A 60 -15.55 -19.80 -19.86
CA LEU A 60 -14.39 -20.65 -20.10
C LEU A 60 -14.28 -21.83 -19.14
N THR A 61 -14.71 -21.65 -17.88
CA THR A 61 -14.61 -22.69 -16.84
C THR A 61 -15.87 -23.55 -16.74
N GLY A 62 -17.01 -23.08 -17.25
CA GLY A 62 -18.32 -23.71 -17.07
C GLY A 62 -18.83 -23.67 -15.63
N LYS A 63 -18.23 -22.83 -14.78
CA LYS A 63 -18.57 -22.71 -13.35
C LYS A 63 -18.78 -21.24 -13.01
N LYS A 64 -19.55 -20.98 -11.95
CA LYS A 64 -19.66 -19.64 -11.38
C LYS A 64 -18.31 -19.23 -10.81
N VAL A 65 -17.86 -18.00 -11.10
CA VAL A 65 -16.58 -17.47 -10.65
C VAL A 65 -16.85 -16.37 -9.64
N GLU A 66 -16.40 -16.55 -8.40
CA GLU A 66 -16.55 -15.52 -7.36
C GLU A 66 -15.40 -14.53 -7.40
N PHE A 67 -15.70 -13.24 -7.21
CA PHE A 67 -14.67 -12.19 -7.21
C PHE A 67 -13.59 -12.42 -6.14
N ALA A 68 -13.98 -13.00 -5.00
CA ALA A 68 -13.10 -13.30 -3.88
C ALA A 68 -11.98 -14.29 -4.24
N GLU A 69 -12.19 -15.18 -5.23
CA GLU A 69 -11.18 -16.15 -5.68
C GLU A 69 -9.98 -15.47 -6.36
N MET A 70 -10.17 -14.23 -6.85
CA MET A 70 -9.12 -13.44 -7.48
C MET A 70 -8.52 -12.40 -6.53
N LEU A 71 -8.93 -12.35 -5.26
CA LEU A 71 -8.41 -11.38 -4.30
C LEU A 71 -7.26 -11.99 -3.50
N GLU A 72 -6.14 -11.28 -3.48
CA GLU A 72 -5.01 -11.60 -2.64
C GLU A 72 -4.85 -10.60 -1.50
N ASP A 73 -4.51 -11.16 -0.35
CA ASP A 73 -4.29 -10.41 0.86
C ASP A 73 -2.86 -9.85 0.85
N LYS A 74 -2.73 -8.52 0.90
CA LYS A 74 -1.43 -7.89 1.13
C LYS A 74 -1.35 -7.42 2.57
N PRO A 75 -0.34 -7.89 3.34
CA PRO A 75 -0.11 -7.36 4.68
C PRO A 75 0.08 -5.85 4.58
N SER A 76 -0.72 -5.12 5.37
CA SER A 76 -0.63 -3.67 5.42
C SER A 76 0.79 -3.30 5.89
N PRO A 77 1.46 -2.32 5.25
CA PRO A 77 2.70 -1.78 5.80
C PRO A 77 2.50 -1.29 7.23
N LEU A 78 1.28 -0.88 7.60
CA LEU A 78 0.90 -0.41 8.93
C LEU A 78 0.41 -1.54 9.86
N ALA A 79 0.49 -2.81 9.45
CA ALA A 79 0.06 -3.93 10.29
C ALA A 79 0.82 -3.99 11.62
N HIS A 80 2.10 -3.59 11.63
CA HIS A 80 2.92 -3.48 12.84
C HIS A 80 2.46 -2.37 13.81
N LEU A 81 1.65 -1.40 13.36
CA LEU A 81 1.09 -0.34 14.21
C LEU A 81 -0.23 -0.78 14.89
N GLN A 82 -0.84 -1.86 14.41
CA GLN A 82 -2.08 -2.41 14.99
C GLN A 82 -1.81 -3.35 16.18
N VAL A 83 -0.53 -3.58 16.52
CA VAL A 83 -0.11 -4.40 17.69
C VAL A 83 -0.30 -3.64 19.02
N ALA A 84 -0.94 -2.48 19.01
CA ALA A 84 -1.20 -1.67 20.20
C ALA A 84 -2.47 -2.13 20.96
N ASP A 85 -2.45 -3.34 21.50
CA ASP A 85 -3.31 -3.70 22.66
C ASP A 85 -2.50 -3.89 23.94
N GLU A 86 -1.17 -4.07 23.83
CA GLU A 86 -0.27 -3.98 24.97
C GLU A 86 0.33 -2.58 25.03
N ALA A 87 -0.15 -1.77 25.97
CA ALA A 87 0.54 -0.55 26.35
C ALA A 87 2.02 -0.88 26.61
N PRO A 88 2.98 -0.08 26.10
CA PRO A 88 4.39 -0.35 26.35
C PRO A 88 4.63 -0.39 27.85
N VAL A 89 4.90 -1.58 28.39
CA VAL A 89 5.23 -1.75 29.80
C VAL A 89 6.63 -1.18 29.99
N TYR A 90 6.70 -0.06 30.72
CA TYR A 90 7.97 0.54 31.10
C TYR A 90 8.77 -0.44 31.96
N ASP A 91 9.92 -0.89 31.46
CA ASP A 91 10.89 -1.69 32.22
C ASP A 91 11.93 -0.74 32.85
N PRO A 92 11.88 -0.52 34.18
CA PRO A 92 12.84 0.35 34.87
C PRO A 92 14.29 -0.14 34.76
N SER A 93 14.50 -1.43 34.47
CA SER A 93 15.83 -2.03 34.32
C SER A 93 16.53 -1.58 33.04
N LYS A 94 15.76 -1.17 32.02
CA LYS A 94 16.25 -0.67 30.72
C LYS A 94 16.28 0.85 30.65
N ALA A 95 15.99 1.54 31.75
CA ALA A 95 16.05 2.99 31.81
C ALA A 95 17.47 3.46 31.48
N LYS A 96 17.63 4.16 30.35
CA LYS A 96 18.89 4.81 30.01
C LYS A 96 19.20 5.86 31.08
N LYS A 97 20.29 5.65 31.81
CA LYS A 97 20.82 6.64 32.73
C LYS A 97 21.66 7.62 31.91
N PHE A 98 21.09 8.79 31.64
CA PHE A 98 21.85 9.89 31.05
C PHE A 98 22.74 10.48 32.14
N GLN A 99 24.05 10.25 32.03
CA GLN A 99 25.03 10.89 32.89
C GLN A 99 25.45 12.21 32.25
N TYR A 100 25.22 13.31 32.97
CA TYR A 100 25.76 14.60 32.59
C TYR A 100 27.28 14.56 32.77
N SER A 101 28.04 14.81 31.71
CA SER A 101 29.51 14.71 31.71
C SER A 101 30.21 15.88 32.42
N GLY A 102 29.47 16.71 33.19
CA GLY A 102 30.00 17.88 33.89
C GLY A 102 30.49 19.01 32.98
N ARG A 103 30.59 18.76 31.68
CA ARG A 103 31.05 19.71 30.68
C ARG A 103 29.86 20.55 30.23
N ALA A 104 29.86 21.82 30.62
CA ALA A 104 28.94 22.80 30.05
C ALA A 104 29.21 22.88 28.54
N VAL A 105 28.30 22.32 27.74
CA VAL A 105 28.29 22.57 26.30
C VAL A 105 27.69 23.95 26.15
N SER A 106 28.52 24.94 25.83
CA SER A 106 28.04 26.25 25.39
C SER A 106 27.42 26.04 24.01
N ILE A 107 26.11 25.86 23.98
CA ILE A 107 25.34 25.90 22.74
C ILE A 107 25.31 27.37 22.36
N GLU A 108 25.90 27.73 21.22
CA GLU A 108 25.71 29.08 20.67
C GLU A 108 24.20 29.31 20.58
N GLY A 109 23.72 30.31 21.33
CA GLY A 109 22.30 30.60 21.42
C GLY A 109 21.75 30.79 20.03
N GLY A 110 20.75 29.98 19.66
CA GLY A 110 20.00 30.17 18.43
C GLY A 110 19.32 31.55 18.42
N PRO A 111 18.80 31.98 17.26
CA PRO A 111 18.15 33.27 17.15
C PRO A 111 17.06 33.41 18.21
N THR A 112 16.99 34.57 18.84
CA THR A 112 15.98 34.82 19.86
C THR A 112 14.59 34.72 19.23
N VAL A 113 13.57 34.45 20.06
CA VAL A 113 12.17 34.41 19.60
C VAL A 113 11.81 35.68 18.81
N GLU A 114 12.36 36.83 19.19
CA GLU A 114 12.20 38.11 18.52
C GLU A 114 12.84 38.14 17.13
N GLN A 115 14.04 37.60 16.97
CA GLN A 115 14.74 37.50 15.68
C GLN A 115 14.00 36.57 14.71
N ILE A 116 13.49 35.43 15.20
CA ILE A 116 12.69 34.49 14.39
C ILE A 116 11.41 35.17 13.88
N ILE A 117 10.74 35.97 14.73
CA ILE A 117 9.53 36.71 14.36
C ILE A 117 9.85 37.84 13.37
N ALA A 118 11.01 38.50 13.50
CA ALA A 118 11.45 39.57 12.61
C ALA A 118 11.79 39.05 11.20
N GLU A 119 12.50 37.92 11.12
CA GLU A 119 12.87 37.25 9.88
C GLU A 119 11.62 36.80 9.09
N GLY A 120 10.64 36.20 9.76
CA GLY A 120 9.38 35.79 9.14
C GLY A 120 8.49 36.95 8.65
N ARG A 121 8.76 38.19 9.07
CA ARG A 121 8.04 39.41 8.65
C ARG A 121 8.86 40.30 7.71
N GLY A 122 10.05 39.88 7.29
CA GLY A 122 10.92 40.64 6.40
C GLY A 122 11.40 41.99 6.96
N ARG A 123 11.42 42.15 8.30
CA ARG A 123 11.91 43.37 8.95
C ARG A 123 13.25 43.10 9.62
N GLN A 124 14.32 43.72 9.14
CA GLN A 124 15.58 43.82 9.88
C GLN A 124 15.37 44.78 11.06
N LEU A 125 15.58 44.30 12.28
CA LEU A 125 15.74 45.17 13.45
C LEU A 125 17.14 45.79 13.42
N PRO A 126 17.31 47.05 13.89
CA PRO A 126 18.58 47.78 13.87
C PRO A 126 19.66 47.18 14.76
#